data_AF-A0A927H2L1-F1
#
_entry.id   AF-A0A927H2L1-F1
#
_cell.length_a   1.000
_cell.length_b   1.000
_cell.length_c   1.000
_cell.angle_alpha   90.00
_cell.angle_beta   90.00
_cell.angle_gamma   90.00
#
_symmetry.space_group_name_H-M   'P 1'
#
loop_
_entity.id
_entity.type
_entity.pdbx_description
1 polymer ?
#
loop_
_entity_poly.entity_id
_entity_poly.type
_entity_poly.pdbx_seq_one_letter_code
_entity_poly.pdbx_strand_id
1 'polypeptide(L)'
;MNWLARRGVETETDRLLFISRSVSVDMFNLKPAITSRFPGGEHIKKITKRDYSLSKKFKEHVYDENKQCFRAIDRFVRKKYLANHHICLHTLQQLRKEKEGAFPQICPYAFAYVFWKHTLLQTDHFHTAIRADETNRRTYDGFEFATQLIQNHINDFKEKLFGHTNLYEFDNRRLFDWIVNRFTSDLCLNYFYKWLEIAKDGSEQIRVPDWNQVLIMATKSIPNMIFKHKFNVNEPQEVHIIKKESRNIVELEKIIYNMQCPHKSKRVKKELRNMNSFTPQSVSMRNFEEPNTEQDKSLQVYVDQYVSRLTI
;
A
#
# COMPACT_ATOMS: atom_id res chain seq x y z
N MET A 1 -30.60 4.42 -14.20
CA MET A 1 -31.08 3.18 -13.58
C MET A 1 -31.85 3.56 -12.32
N ASN A 2 -33.16 3.30 -12.31
CA ASN A 2 -34.06 3.76 -11.27
C ASN A 2 -33.86 2.96 -9.99
N TRP A 3 -33.33 3.63 -8.97
CA TRP A 3 -33.33 3.16 -7.59
C TRP A 3 -34.79 2.96 -7.14
N LEU A 4 -35.14 1.74 -6.76
CA LEU A 4 -36.48 1.42 -6.25
C LEU A 4 -36.64 1.98 -4.84
N ALA A 5 -37.02 3.26 -4.77
CA ALA A 5 -37.74 3.79 -3.63
C ALA A 5 -39.06 3.01 -3.51
N ARG A 6 -39.23 2.26 -2.42
CA ARG A 6 -40.58 1.87 -2.00
C ARG A 6 -41.31 3.14 -1.62
N ARG A 7 -42.33 3.48 -2.40
CA ARG A 7 -43.28 4.57 -2.11
C ARG A 7 -43.75 4.46 -0.66
N GLY A 8 -43.56 5.52 0.12
CA GLY A 8 -44.24 5.71 1.40
C GLY A 8 -43.38 5.84 2.66
N VAL A 9 -42.05 5.97 2.56
CA VAL A 9 -41.21 6.29 3.74
C VAL A 9 -40.33 7.51 3.42
N GLU A 10 -40.67 8.66 3.98
CA GLU A 10 -39.92 9.93 3.86
C GLU A 10 -38.59 9.97 4.65
N THR A 11 -38.02 8.83 5.08
CA THR A 11 -36.89 8.82 6.05
C THR A 11 -35.64 8.02 5.68
N GLU A 12 -35.56 7.36 4.52
CA GLU A 12 -34.32 6.67 4.14
C GLU A 12 -33.29 7.63 3.49
N THR A 13 -32.58 8.40 4.33
CA THR A 13 -31.45 9.26 3.94
C THR A 13 -30.12 8.52 3.74
N ASP A 14 -30.18 7.18 3.72
CA ASP A 14 -29.01 6.34 3.55
C ASP A 14 -28.41 6.49 2.14
N ARG A 15 -27.09 6.55 2.09
CA ARG A 15 -26.26 6.70 0.90
C ARG A 15 -25.31 5.52 0.84
N LEU A 16 -25.08 5.02 -0.38
CA LEU A 16 -24.17 3.92 -0.64
C LEU A 16 -22.93 4.46 -1.36
N LEU A 17 -21.78 4.39 -0.70
CA LEU A 17 -20.49 4.76 -1.26
C LEU A 17 -19.73 3.49 -1.68
N PHE A 18 -19.40 3.40 -2.96
CA PHE A 18 -18.66 2.27 -3.53
C PHE A 18 -17.97 2.67 -4.84
N ILE A 19 -17.05 1.81 -5.30
CA ILE A 19 -16.44 1.92 -6.62
C ILE A 19 -17.17 0.96 -7.55
N SER A 20 -17.89 1.49 -8.54
CA SER A 20 -18.76 0.70 -9.44
C SER A 20 -18.04 -0.45 -10.12
N ARG A 21 -16.78 -0.24 -10.55
CA ARG A 21 -15.97 -1.29 -11.19
C ARG A 21 -15.51 -2.42 -10.27
N SER A 22 -15.62 -2.27 -8.94
CA SER A 22 -15.23 -3.32 -7.97
C SER A 22 -16.42 -3.99 -7.28
N VAL A 23 -17.65 -3.52 -7.50
CA VAL A 23 -18.82 -4.03 -6.77
C VAL A 23 -19.79 -4.68 -7.74
N SER A 24 -20.23 -5.89 -7.41
CA SER A 24 -21.25 -6.63 -8.15
C SER A 24 -22.64 -6.42 -7.53
N VAL A 25 -23.70 -6.55 -8.35
CA VAL A 25 -25.09 -6.23 -7.95
C VAL A 25 -25.59 -7.13 -6.81
N ASP A 26 -25.13 -8.38 -6.73
CA ASP A 26 -25.43 -9.31 -5.63
C ASP A 26 -25.00 -8.77 -4.27
N MET A 27 -23.97 -7.92 -4.21
CA MET A 27 -23.46 -7.38 -2.95
C MET A 27 -24.48 -6.50 -2.23
N PHE A 28 -25.38 -5.83 -2.94
CA PHE A 28 -26.37 -4.93 -2.32
C PHE A 28 -27.38 -5.68 -1.44
N ASN A 29 -27.48 -7.01 -1.59
CA ASN A 29 -28.36 -7.86 -0.79
C ASN A 29 -27.64 -8.55 0.38
N LEU A 30 -26.34 -8.33 0.54
CA LEU A 30 -25.57 -8.95 1.61
C LEU A 30 -25.76 -8.21 2.93
N LYS A 31 -25.64 -8.96 4.03
CA LYS A 31 -25.63 -8.36 5.37
C LYS A 31 -24.32 -7.59 5.62
N PRO A 32 -24.36 -6.51 6.43
CA PRO A 32 -23.15 -5.83 6.87
C PRO A 32 -22.17 -6.80 7.53
N ALA A 33 -20.91 -6.77 7.08
CA ALA A 33 -19.82 -7.50 7.71
C ALA A 33 -19.26 -6.74 8.92
N ILE A 34 -19.33 -5.41 8.88
CA ILE A 34 -18.85 -4.51 9.95
C ILE A 34 -19.87 -3.40 10.12
N THR A 35 -20.18 -3.07 11.37
CA THR A 35 -20.98 -1.91 11.74
C THR A 35 -20.16 -1.03 12.69
N SER A 36 -20.18 0.29 12.49
CA SER A 36 -19.48 1.23 13.35
C SER A 36 -20.33 2.46 13.61
N ARG A 37 -20.33 2.94 14.86
CA ARG A 37 -21.14 4.07 15.31
C ARG A 37 -20.27 5.28 15.59
N PHE A 38 -20.68 6.43 15.10
CA PHE A 38 -20.04 7.72 15.36
C PHE A 38 -21.06 8.67 15.97
N PRO A 39 -20.84 9.18 17.18
CA PRO A 39 -21.75 10.14 17.79
C PRO A 39 -21.75 11.46 17.00
N GLY A 40 -22.92 12.11 16.92
CA GLY A 40 -23.06 13.45 16.33
C GLY A 40 -22.88 14.57 17.35
N GLY A 41 -22.95 15.82 16.90
CA GLY A 41 -23.36 16.97 17.73
C GLY A 41 -22.31 17.78 18.49
N GLU A 42 -21.32 17.20 19.18
CA GLU A 42 -20.50 18.00 20.14
C GLU A 42 -19.09 18.40 19.66
N HIS A 43 -18.54 17.72 18.65
CA HIS A 43 -17.17 17.96 18.17
C HIS A 43 -17.08 18.32 16.69
N ILE A 44 -18.22 18.41 16.00
CA ILE A 44 -18.30 18.66 14.57
C ILE A 44 -18.44 20.16 14.34
N LYS A 45 -17.43 20.76 13.72
CA LYS A 45 -17.40 22.20 13.45
C LYS A 45 -18.08 22.48 12.12
N LYS A 46 -18.93 23.51 12.06
CA LYS A 46 -19.34 24.07 10.77
C LYS A 46 -18.11 24.65 10.07
N ILE A 47 -17.97 24.37 8.78
CA ILE A 47 -16.85 24.83 7.96
C ILE A 47 -17.40 25.16 6.58
N THR A 48 -16.75 26.08 5.84
CA THR A 48 -17.12 26.30 4.45
C THR A 48 -16.36 25.32 3.54
N LYS A 49 -16.93 25.02 2.37
CA LYS A 49 -16.28 24.23 1.32
C LYS A 49 -14.88 24.77 0.94
N ARG A 50 -14.73 26.11 0.95
CA ARG A 50 -13.48 26.78 0.64
C ARG A 50 -12.44 26.59 1.73
N ASP A 51 -12.84 26.70 2.99
CA ASP A 51 -11.96 26.46 4.14
C ASP A 51 -11.47 25.02 4.15
N TYR A 52 -12.34 24.07 3.82
CA TYR A 52 -11.97 22.66 3.76
C TYR A 52 -10.92 22.36 2.67
N SER A 53 -11.16 22.82 1.44
CA SER A 53 -10.29 22.55 0.28
C SER A 53 -8.94 23.28 0.34
N LEU A 54 -8.88 24.44 1.00
CA LEU A 54 -7.65 25.25 1.13
C LEU A 54 -6.93 25.03 2.47
N SER A 55 -7.53 24.32 3.43
CA SER A 55 -6.94 24.12 4.75
C SER A 55 -5.67 23.27 4.67
N LYS A 56 -4.52 23.94 4.81
CA LYS A 56 -3.22 23.29 4.98
C LYS A 56 -3.25 22.28 6.14
N LYS A 57 -3.85 22.67 7.27
CA LYS A 57 -4.00 21.81 8.45
C LYS A 57 -4.80 20.54 8.17
N PHE A 58 -5.84 20.63 7.34
CA PHE A 58 -6.61 19.45 6.97
C PHE A 58 -5.83 18.55 6.01
N LYS A 59 -5.18 19.12 4.99
CA LYS A 59 -4.30 18.35 4.08
C LYS A 59 -3.17 17.63 4.82
N GLU A 60 -2.53 18.30 5.76
CA GLU A 60 -1.49 17.71 6.63
C GLU A 60 -2.04 16.56 7.48
N HIS A 61 -3.23 16.75 8.07
CA HIS A 61 -3.92 15.71 8.83
C HIS A 61 -4.21 14.48 7.97
N VAL A 62 -4.77 14.66 6.77
CA VAL A 62 -5.06 13.54 5.84
C VAL A 62 -3.79 12.77 5.50
N TYR A 63 -2.70 13.48 5.24
CA TYR A 63 -1.41 12.85 4.96
C TYR A 63 -0.92 12.03 6.17
N ASP A 64 -0.95 12.61 7.37
CA ASP A 64 -0.44 11.97 8.57
C ASP A 64 -1.30 10.76 8.97
N GLU A 65 -2.62 10.83 8.80
CA GLU A 65 -3.53 9.69 8.97
C GLU A 65 -3.26 8.58 7.95
N ASN A 66 -3.09 8.91 6.67
CA ASN A 66 -2.73 7.93 5.64
C ASN A 66 -1.38 7.27 5.94
N LYS A 67 -0.39 8.04 6.41
CA LYS A 67 0.92 7.55 6.83
C LYS A 67 0.82 6.61 8.03
N GLN A 68 0.01 6.94 9.03
CA GLN A 68 -0.25 6.07 10.18
C GLN A 68 -0.96 4.78 9.77
N CYS A 69 -1.96 4.87 8.90
CA CYS A 69 -2.66 3.75 8.30
C CYS A 69 -1.66 2.82 7.59
N PHE A 70 -0.81 3.35 6.70
CA PHE A 70 0.23 2.59 6.03
C PHE A 70 1.19 1.92 7.03
N ARG A 71 1.64 2.63 8.08
CA ARG A 71 2.49 2.06 9.15
C ARG A 71 1.85 0.88 9.86
N ALA A 72 0.53 0.92 10.08
CA ALA A 72 -0.18 -0.21 10.67
C ALA A 72 -0.15 -1.44 9.76
N ILE A 73 -0.37 -1.24 8.45
CA ILE A 73 -0.31 -2.32 7.45
C ILE A 73 1.13 -2.84 7.27
N ASP A 74 2.14 -1.96 7.21
CA ASP A 74 3.56 -2.33 7.15
C ASP A 74 3.96 -3.22 8.33
N ARG A 75 3.57 -2.84 9.56
CA ARG A 75 3.80 -3.65 10.76
C ARG A 75 3.10 -5.00 10.68
N PHE A 76 1.84 -5.04 10.22
CA PHE A 76 1.11 -6.30 10.04
C PHE A 76 1.82 -7.22 9.04
N VAL A 77 2.17 -6.70 7.86
CA VAL A 77 2.85 -7.46 6.81
C VAL A 77 4.20 -7.99 7.30
N ARG A 78 5.00 -7.15 7.96
CA ARG A 78 6.29 -7.55 8.54
C ARG A 78 6.12 -8.67 9.57
N LYS A 79 5.18 -8.51 10.51
CA LYS A 79 4.95 -9.49 11.57
C LYS A 79 4.42 -10.81 11.01
N LYS A 80 3.49 -10.76 10.05
CA LYS A 80 2.82 -11.95 9.52
C LYS A 80 3.67 -12.72 8.51
N TYR A 81 4.31 -12.01 7.58
CA TYR A 81 4.98 -12.64 6.43
C TYR A 81 6.51 -12.57 6.49
N LEU A 82 7.10 -11.64 7.26
CA LEU A 82 8.56 -11.43 7.28
C LEU A 82 9.26 -11.77 8.59
N ALA A 83 8.56 -12.25 9.62
CA ALA A 83 9.15 -12.56 10.93
C ALA A 83 10.42 -13.43 10.81
N ASN A 84 10.42 -14.38 9.88
CA ASN A 84 11.54 -15.31 9.64
C ASN A 84 12.46 -14.93 8.46
N HIS A 85 12.21 -13.78 7.82
CA HIS A 85 12.85 -13.35 6.56
C HIS A 85 13.59 -12.02 6.69
N HIS A 86 13.83 -11.51 7.91
CA HIS A 86 14.58 -10.28 8.15
C HIS A 86 15.93 -10.26 7.43
N ILE A 87 16.69 -11.35 7.47
CA ILE A 87 18.01 -11.42 6.79
C ILE A 87 17.82 -11.33 5.28
N CYS A 88 16.83 -12.04 4.72
CA CYS A 88 16.54 -12.00 3.29
C CYS A 88 16.17 -10.59 2.83
N LEU A 89 15.41 -9.86 3.65
CA LEU A 89 15.06 -8.47 3.40
C LEU A 89 16.32 -7.59 3.32
N HIS A 90 17.19 -7.68 4.32
CA HIS A 90 18.46 -6.94 4.31
C HIS A 90 19.37 -7.34 3.16
N THR A 91 19.44 -8.62 2.83
CA THR A 91 20.23 -9.12 1.70
C THR A 91 19.77 -8.48 0.39
N LEU A 92 18.46 -8.40 0.14
CA LEU A 92 17.92 -7.78 -1.07
C LEU A 92 18.11 -6.25 -1.06
N GLN A 93 17.75 -5.59 0.04
CA GLN A 93 17.82 -4.13 0.12
C GLN A 93 19.25 -3.58 0.13
N GLN A 94 20.20 -4.29 0.73
CA GLN A 94 21.61 -3.86 0.77
C GLN A 94 22.45 -4.49 -0.34
N LEU A 95 21.81 -5.22 -1.27
CA LEU A 95 22.47 -5.92 -2.36
C LEU A 95 23.70 -6.69 -1.84
N ARG A 96 23.46 -7.58 -0.87
CA ARG A 96 24.55 -8.32 -0.22
C ARG A 96 25.02 -9.47 -1.09
N LYS A 97 26.34 -9.59 -1.26
CA LYS A 97 27.00 -10.75 -1.87
C LYS A 97 28.36 -11.00 -1.26
N GLU A 98 28.95 -12.15 -1.56
CA GLU A 98 30.38 -12.40 -1.28
C GLU A 98 31.25 -11.48 -2.15
N LYS A 99 32.51 -11.26 -1.75
CA LYS A 99 33.43 -10.40 -2.54
C LYS A 99 33.52 -10.92 -3.97
N GLU A 100 33.78 -12.21 -4.08
CA GLU A 100 33.79 -12.97 -5.33
C GLU A 100 32.46 -13.72 -5.46
N GLY A 101 31.91 -13.79 -6.67
CA GLY A 101 30.67 -14.53 -6.94
C GLY A 101 29.40 -13.69 -7.13
N ALA A 102 28.33 -14.41 -7.46
CA ALA A 102 27.04 -13.86 -7.85
C ALA A 102 26.19 -13.41 -6.65
N PHE A 103 25.12 -12.67 -6.92
CA PHE A 103 24.12 -12.37 -5.89
C PHE A 103 23.39 -13.64 -5.47
N PRO A 104 23.08 -13.80 -4.16
CA PRO A 104 22.32 -14.94 -3.69
C PRO A 104 20.90 -14.91 -4.27
N GLN A 105 20.29 -16.09 -4.39
CA GLN A 105 18.90 -16.21 -4.83
C GLN A 105 17.97 -15.30 -3.99
N ILE A 106 17.07 -14.59 -4.64
CA ILE A 106 16.14 -13.70 -3.95
C ILE A 106 15.07 -14.54 -3.22
N CYS A 107 14.79 -14.21 -1.96
CA CYS A 107 13.67 -14.80 -1.23
C CYS A 107 12.33 -14.22 -1.75
N PRO A 108 11.35 -15.04 -2.14
CA PRO A 108 10.05 -14.55 -2.63
C PRO A 108 9.35 -13.59 -1.65
N TYR A 109 9.38 -13.86 -0.34
CA TYR A 109 8.79 -12.95 0.65
C TYR A 109 9.48 -11.59 0.70
N ALA A 110 10.81 -11.57 0.60
CA ALA A 110 11.57 -10.33 0.57
C ALA A 110 11.29 -9.56 -0.73
N PHE A 111 11.24 -10.27 -1.86
CA PHE A 111 10.86 -9.71 -3.16
C PHE A 111 9.49 -9.01 -3.08
N ALA A 112 8.46 -9.74 -2.65
CA ALA A 112 7.10 -9.22 -2.57
C ALA A 112 7.03 -7.94 -1.74
N TYR A 113 7.65 -7.97 -0.56
CA TYR A 113 7.60 -6.84 0.36
C TYR A 113 8.39 -5.62 -0.12
N VAL A 114 9.61 -5.82 -0.63
CA VAL A 114 10.47 -4.71 -1.10
C VAL A 114 9.78 -3.96 -2.23
N PHE A 115 9.28 -4.67 -3.24
CA PHE A 115 8.67 -4.03 -4.40
C PHE A 115 7.26 -3.52 -4.13
N TRP A 116 6.47 -4.19 -3.27
CA TRP A 116 5.22 -3.65 -2.76
C TRP A 116 5.43 -2.28 -2.11
N LYS A 117 6.41 -2.18 -1.20
CA LYS A 117 6.69 -0.94 -0.48
C LYS A 117 7.28 0.13 -1.39
N HIS A 118 8.26 -0.22 -2.21
CA HIS A 118 8.91 0.67 -3.17
C HIS A 118 7.90 1.30 -4.13
N THR A 119 7.03 0.50 -4.75
CA THR A 119 6.03 1.02 -5.68
C THR A 119 4.92 1.79 -4.98
N LEU A 120 4.42 1.31 -3.84
CA LEU A 120 3.31 1.96 -3.13
C LEU A 120 3.68 3.36 -2.65
N LEU A 121 4.92 3.54 -2.18
CA LEU A 121 5.47 4.82 -1.71
C LEU A 121 6.19 5.61 -2.82
N GLN A 122 6.37 5.01 -4.00
CA GLN A 122 7.10 5.55 -5.16
C GLN A 122 8.52 6.02 -4.83
N THR A 123 9.26 5.30 -3.99
CA THR A 123 10.64 5.70 -3.65
C THR A 123 11.56 5.64 -4.87
N ASP A 124 12.65 6.41 -4.88
CA ASP A 124 13.58 6.43 -6.02
C ASP A 124 14.27 5.09 -6.28
N HIS A 125 14.59 4.38 -5.18
CA HIS A 125 15.32 3.12 -5.23
C HIS A 125 14.69 2.10 -4.28
N PHE A 126 14.70 0.82 -4.68
CA PHE A 126 14.26 -0.29 -3.83
C PHE A 126 15.32 -0.69 -2.78
N HIS A 127 16.58 -0.38 -3.05
CA HIS A 127 17.77 -0.77 -2.27
C HIS A 127 18.19 0.28 -1.24
N THR A 128 17.26 1.13 -0.82
CA THR A 128 17.41 2.01 0.34
C THR A 128 16.60 1.42 1.48
N ALA A 129 17.06 1.60 2.72
CA ALA A 129 16.31 1.14 3.88
C ALA A 129 15.08 2.03 4.10
N ILE A 130 14.02 1.83 3.30
CA ILE A 130 12.83 2.70 3.30
C ILE A 130 12.22 2.72 4.69
N ARG A 131 12.48 3.80 5.43
CA ARG A 131 11.80 4.05 6.69
C ARG A 131 10.36 4.47 6.39
N ALA A 132 9.44 4.20 7.30
CA ALA A 132 8.03 4.57 7.07
C ALA A 132 7.80 6.10 7.07
N ASP A 133 8.82 6.87 7.39
CA ASP A 133 8.93 8.33 7.29
C ASP A 133 9.60 8.81 5.99
N GLU A 134 10.30 7.95 5.26
CA GLU A 134 10.88 8.21 3.94
C GLU A 134 9.83 7.97 2.85
N THR A 135 8.79 8.81 2.89
CA THR A 135 7.88 9.07 1.77
C THR A 135 8.49 10.19 0.93
N ASN A 136 8.29 10.21 -0.40
CA ASN A 136 8.80 11.33 -1.20
C ASN A 136 8.35 12.68 -0.64
N ARG A 137 9.19 13.71 -0.83
CA ARG A 137 8.96 15.05 -0.30
C ARG A 137 7.58 15.55 -0.73
N ARG A 138 6.83 16.10 0.22
CA ARG A 138 5.56 16.79 -0.03
C ARG A 138 5.80 17.91 -1.03
N THR A 139 5.08 17.90 -2.15
CA THR A 139 5.10 19.00 -3.13
C THR A 139 4.17 20.15 -2.72
N TYR A 140 3.37 19.95 -1.66
CA TYR A 140 2.40 20.90 -1.08
C TYR A 140 1.30 21.38 -2.05
N ASP A 141 1.19 20.78 -3.23
CA ASP A 141 0.12 21.06 -4.17
C ASP A 141 -1.02 20.04 -4.00
N GLY A 142 -2.23 20.53 -3.72
CA GLY A 142 -3.40 19.67 -3.55
C GLY A 142 -3.43 18.77 -2.30
N PHE A 143 -4.13 17.64 -2.40
CA PHE A 143 -4.19 16.58 -1.38
C PHE A 143 -3.18 15.49 -1.70
N GLU A 144 -2.19 15.35 -0.83
CA GLU A 144 -1.14 14.34 -0.96
C GLU A 144 -1.33 13.21 0.06
N PHE A 145 -0.94 12.00 -0.34
CA PHE A 145 -0.97 10.81 0.49
C PHE A 145 0.41 10.17 0.55
N ALA A 146 0.76 9.54 1.68
CA ALA A 146 2.00 8.77 1.80
C ALA A 146 2.02 7.58 0.82
N THR A 147 0.86 6.98 0.54
CA THR A 147 0.69 5.89 -0.44
C THR A 147 0.44 6.45 -1.84
N GLN A 148 1.49 6.98 -2.48
CA GLN A 148 1.41 7.76 -3.72
C GLN A 148 0.79 7.00 -4.89
N LEU A 149 1.13 5.72 -5.07
CA LEU A 149 0.61 4.90 -6.19
C LEU A 149 -0.93 4.86 -6.24
N ILE A 150 -1.58 4.91 -5.08
CA ILE A 150 -3.02 4.71 -4.94
C ILE A 150 -3.76 6.03 -4.65
N GLN A 151 -3.05 7.16 -4.65
CA GLN A 151 -3.59 8.49 -4.37
C GLN A 151 -4.81 8.80 -5.24
N ASN A 152 -4.77 8.49 -6.54
CA ASN A 152 -5.89 8.76 -7.45
C ASN A 152 -7.15 7.96 -7.06
N HIS A 153 -7.00 6.73 -6.58
CA HIS A 153 -8.13 5.93 -6.10
C HIS A 153 -8.70 6.49 -4.79
N ILE A 154 -7.83 6.92 -3.87
CA ILE A 154 -8.26 7.54 -2.62
C ILE A 154 -8.96 8.88 -2.88
N ASN A 155 -8.45 9.69 -3.82
CA ASN A 155 -9.05 10.95 -4.23
C ASN A 155 -10.44 10.75 -4.86
N ASP A 156 -10.59 9.83 -5.82
CA ASP A 156 -11.90 9.49 -6.39
C ASP A 156 -12.90 9.05 -5.30
N PHE A 157 -12.44 8.20 -4.38
CA PHE A 157 -13.26 7.72 -3.28
C PHE A 157 -13.65 8.83 -2.29
N LYS A 158 -12.72 9.75 -1.99
CA LYS A 158 -12.95 10.96 -1.19
C LYS A 158 -13.98 11.86 -1.86
N GLU A 159 -13.81 12.23 -3.13
CA GLU A 159 -14.75 13.14 -3.81
C GLU A 159 -16.18 12.57 -3.83
N LYS A 160 -16.33 11.24 -3.99
CA LYS A 160 -17.63 10.57 -3.88
C LYS A 160 -18.23 10.65 -2.47
N LEU A 161 -17.43 10.41 -1.43
CA LEU A 161 -17.88 10.54 -0.05
C LEU A 161 -18.38 11.96 0.23
N PHE A 162 -17.68 12.96 -0.27
CA PHE A 162 -18.05 14.37 -0.12
C PHE A 162 -19.29 14.75 -0.93
N GLY A 163 -19.48 14.16 -2.10
CA GLY A 163 -20.73 14.33 -2.86
C GLY A 163 -21.92 13.67 -2.18
N HIS A 164 -21.72 12.60 -1.42
CA HIS A 164 -22.77 11.87 -0.72
C HIS A 164 -23.08 12.41 0.68
N THR A 165 -22.27 13.32 1.20
CA THR A 165 -22.38 13.83 2.56
C THR A 165 -22.30 15.35 2.60
N ASN A 166 -22.72 15.97 3.69
CA ASN A 166 -22.50 17.40 3.92
C ASN A 166 -21.12 17.70 4.56
N LEU A 167 -20.07 16.93 4.26
CA LEU A 167 -18.71 17.16 4.77
C LEU A 167 -18.09 18.50 4.31
N TYR A 168 -18.61 19.12 3.26
CA TYR A 168 -18.24 20.48 2.87
C TYR A 168 -18.81 21.57 3.80
N GLU A 169 -19.80 21.23 4.63
CA GLU A 169 -20.47 22.12 5.57
C GLU A 169 -20.10 21.79 7.03
N PHE A 170 -19.72 20.54 7.29
CA PHE A 170 -19.44 20.02 8.63
C PHE A 170 -18.15 19.20 8.65
N ASP A 171 -17.18 19.63 9.46
CA ASP A 171 -15.90 18.94 9.64
C ASP A 171 -16.05 17.71 10.57
N ASN A 172 -16.50 16.58 10.01
CA ASN A 172 -16.53 15.29 10.70
C ASN A 172 -15.30 14.45 10.31
N ARG A 173 -14.11 14.87 10.79
CA ARG A 173 -12.84 14.17 10.52
C ARG A 173 -12.86 12.72 10.90
N ARG A 174 -13.45 12.38 12.06
CA ARG A 174 -13.48 10.99 12.55
C ARG A 174 -14.17 10.05 11.56
N LEU A 175 -15.33 10.45 11.03
CA LEU A 175 -16.03 9.67 10.01
C LEU A 175 -15.21 9.58 8.73
N PHE A 176 -14.71 10.73 8.26
CA PHE A 176 -13.88 10.81 7.06
C PHE A 176 -12.65 9.89 7.13
N ASP A 177 -11.83 10.07 8.16
CA ASP A 177 -10.62 9.30 8.42
C ASP A 177 -10.94 7.82 8.52
N TRP A 178 -12.01 7.45 9.22
CA TRP A 178 -12.37 6.05 9.37
C TRP A 178 -12.72 5.38 8.03
N ILE A 179 -13.57 6.01 7.21
CA ILE A 179 -13.97 5.46 5.92
C ILE A 179 -12.75 5.39 4.98
N VAL A 180 -11.98 6.47 4.86
CA VAL A 180 -10.81 6.54 3.96
C VAL A 180 -9.70 5.60 4.42
N ASN A 181 -9.38 5.54 5.72
CA ASN A 181 -8.37 4.64 6.25
C ASN A 181 -8.79 3.18 6.11
N ARG A 182 -10.09 2.87 6.22
CA ARG A 182 -10.60 1.51 5.97
C ARG A 182 -10.40 1.10 4.52
N PHE A 183 -10.79 1.96 3.58
CA PHE A 183 -10.57 1.71 2.15
C PHE A 183 -9.09 1.57 1.83
N THR A 184 -8.26 2.49 2.33
CA THR A 184 -6.80 2.49 2.16
C THR A 184 -6.16 1.22 2.70
N SER A 185 -6.55 0.79 3.91
CA SER A 185 -6.03 -0.42 4.55
C SER A 185 -6.27 -1.66 3.70
N ASP A 186 -7.51 -1.85 3.24
CA ASP A 186 -7.88 -2.99 2.41
C ASP A 186 -7.18 -2.95 1.05
N LEU A 187 -7.05 -1.77 0.42
CA LEU A 187 -6.35 -1.62 -0.85
C LEU A 187 -4.85 -1.93 -0.70
N CYS A 188 -4.17 -1.33 0.28
CA CYS A 188 -2.74 -1.54 0.54
C CYS A 188 -2.42 -3.03 0.77
N LEU A 189 -3.26 -3.68 1.59
CA LEU A 189 -3.09 -5.08 1.89
C LEU A 189 -3.40 -5.95 0.66
N ASN A 190 -4.47 -5.65 -0.08
CA ASN A 190 -4.78 -6.36 -1.32
C ASN A 190 -3.63 -6.26 -2.32
N TYR A 191 -3.00 -5.09 -2.42
CA TYR A 191 -1.87 -4.86 -3.31
C TYR A 191 -0.62 -5.63 -2.90
N PHE A 192 -0.31 -5.72 -1.61
CA PHE A 192 0.77 -6.59 -1.10
C PHE A 192 0.58 -8.05 -1.55
N TYR A 193 -0.65 -8.52 -1.51
CA TYR A 193 -0.94 -9.88 -1.93
C TYR A 193 -0.82 -10.10 -3.45
N LYS A 194 -1.07 -9.07 -4.28
CA LYS A 194 -0.73 -9.13 -5.71
C LYS A 194 0.77 -9.28 -5.94
N TRP A 195 1.58 -8.66 -5.10
CA TRP A 195 3.03 -8.90 -5.11
C TRP A 195 3.40 -10.31 -4.68
N LEU A 196 2.71 -10.89 -3.68
CA LEU A 196 2.93 -12.29 -3.28
C LEU A 196 2.57 -13.28 -4.40
N GLU A 197 1.51 -13.03 -5.17
CA GLU A 197 1.10 -13.87 -6.30
C GLU A 197 2.23 -14.05 -7.33
N ILE A 198 3.02 -13.01 -7.59
CA ILE A 198 4.10 -13.02 -8.60
C ILE A 198 5.50 -13.22 -8.00
N ALA A 199 5.60 -13.32 -6.68
CA ALA A 199 6.87 -13.20 -5.98
C ALA A 199 7.85 -14.32 -6.28
N LYS A 200 7.34 -15.55 -6.44
CA LYS A 200 8.16 -16.72 -6.74
C LYS A 200 8.85 -16.53 -8.08
N ASP A 201 8.06 -16.37 -9.14
CA ASP A 201 8.56 -16.24 -10.51
C ASP A 201 9.45 -15.00 -10.66
N GLY A 202 9.05 -13.86 -10.09
CA GLY A 202 9.85 -12.63 -10.14
C GLY A 202 11.20 -12.76 -9.42
N SER A 203 11.24 -13.50 -8.30
CA SER A 203 12.48 -13.75 -7.55
C SER A 203 13.43 -14.73 -8.25
N GLU A 204 12.89 -15.75 -8.92
CA GLU A 204 13.67 -16.75 -9.68
C GLU A 204 14.20 -16.16 -10.99
N GLN A 205 13.39 -15.35 -11.67
CA GLN A 205 13.75 -14.70 -12.93
C GLN A 205 14.54 -13.40 -12.73
N ILE A 206 14.67 -12.90 -11.50
CA ILE A 206 15.27 -11.60 -11.17
C ILE A 206 14.67 -10.53 -12.09
N ARG A 207 13.36 -10.38 -11.99
CA ARG A 207 12.57 -9.47 -12.83
C ARG A 207 11.40 -8.92 -12.04
N VAL A 208 11.12 -7.64 -12.27
CA VAL A 208 9.93 -6.95 -11.76
C VAL A 208 8.95 -6.65 -12.91
N PRO A 209 7.64 -6.52 -12.59
CA PRO A 209 6.67 -6.01 -13.55
C PRO A 209 7.01 -4.57 -13.96
N ASP A 210 6.65 -4.19 -15.19
CA ASP A 210 6.73 -2.79 -15.63
C ASP A 210 5.63 -1.92 -14.99
N TRP A 211 5.74 -0.59 -15.16
CA TRP A 211 4.75 0.35 -14.63
C TRP A 211 3.31 0.09 -15.06
N ASN A 212 3.07 -0.37 -16.29
CA ASN A 212 1.71 -0.67 -16.74
C ASN A 212 1.13 -1.86 -15.98
N GLN A 213 1.93 -2.91 -15.80
CA GLN A 213 1.56 -4.08 -15.00
C GLN A 213 1.33 -3.72 -13.53
N VAL A 214 2.18 -2.85 -12.95
CA VAL A 214 2.02 -2.32 -11.60
C VAL A 214 0.69 -1.56 -11.43
N LEU A 215 0.34 -0.69 -12.37
CA LEU A 215 -0.93 0.05 -12.34
C LEU A 215 -2.16 -0.88 -12.47
N ILE A 216 -2.05 -1.93 -13.30
CA ILE A 216 -3.08 -2.98 -13.41
C ILE A 216 -3.23 -3.72 -12.07
N MET A 217 -2.11 -4.09 -11.43
CA MET A 217 -2.13 -4.75 -10.11
C MET A 217 -2.77 -3.86 -9.04
N ALA A 218 -2.44 -2.56 -9.01
CA ALA A 218 -3.04 -1.60 -8.09
C ALA A 218 -4.55 -1.46 -8.32
N THR A 219 -4.98 -1.37 -9.58
CA THR A 219 -6.41 -1.30 -9.94
C THR A 219 -7.17 -2.57 -9.55
N LYS A 220 -6.59 -3.75 -9.77
CA LYS A 220 -7.16 -5.04 -9.34
C LYS A 220 -7.14 -5.24 -7.82
N SER A 221 -6.46 -4.36 -7.08
CA SER A 221 -6.40 -4.40 -5.62
C SER A 221 -7.48 -3.55 -4.94
N ILE A 222 -8.26 -2.80 -5.73
CA ILE A 222 -9.39 -2.04 -5.22
C ILE A 222 -10.36 -3.00 -4.51
N PRO A 223 -10.72 -2.73 -3.25
CA PRO A 223 -11.57 -3.62 -2.49
C PRO A 223 -13.02 -3.62 -3.00
N ASN A 224 -13.64 -4.80 -2.94
CA ASN A 224 -15.05 -5.00 -3.20
C ASN A 224 -15.82 -4.66 -1.92
N MET A 225 -16.15 -3.38 -1.73
CA MET A 225 -16.88 -2.92 -0.56
C MET A 225 -17.88 -1.81 -0.87
N ILE A 226 -18.97 -1.82 -0.11
CA ILE A 226 -19.99 -0.77 -0.09
C ILE A 226 -20.06 -0.23 1.33
N PHE A 227 -20.01 1.08 1.48
CA PHE A 227 -20.29 1.77 2.72
C PHE A 227 -21.70 2.33 2.66
N LYS A 228 -22.55 1.88 3.58
CA LYS A 228 -23.85 2.50 3.83
C LYS A 228 -23.70 3.50 4.97
N HIS A 229 -24.06 4.75 4.73
CA HIS A 229 -23.93 5.86 5.68
C HIS A 229 -25.08 6.86 5.48
N LYS A 230 -25.27 7.81 6.40
CA LYS A 230 -26.28 8.87 6.22
C LYS A 230 -25.71 10.05 5.46
N PHE A 231 -26.59 10.86 4.88
CA PHE A 231 -26.21 12.13 4.25
C PHE A 231 -25.68 13.17 5.26
N ASN A 232 -26.42 13.39 6.35
CA ASN A 232 -26.11 14.43 7.32
C ASN A 232 -25.10 13.93 8.36
N VAL A 233 -23.84 14.34 8.26
CA VAL A 233 -22.75 13.91 9.16
C VAL A 233 -22.80 14.55 10.54
N ASN A 234 -23.63 15.57 10.75
CA ASN A 234 -23.85 16.19 12.06
C ASN A 234 -24.72 15.31 12.98
N GLU A 235 -25.53 14.43 12.39
CA GLU A 235 -26.31 13.43 13.12
C GLU A 235 -25.45 12.22 13.47
N PRO A 236 -25.83 11.43 14.49
CA PRO A 236 -25.20 10.14 14.76
C PRO A 236 -25.17 9.26 13.49
N GLN A 237 -23.95 8.84 13.13
CA GLN A 237 -23.72 7.96 11.98
C GLN A 237 -23.66 6.52 12.45
N GLU A 238 -24.39 5.65 11.76
CA GLU A 238 -24.14 4.22 11.78
C GLU A 238 -23.63 3.83 10.38
N VAL A 239 -22.35 3.49 10.29
CA VAL A 239 -21.73 3.10 9.03
C VAL A 239 -21.70 1.58 8.95
N HIS A 240 -22.34 1.04 7.92
CA HIS A 240 -22.30 -0.39 7.62
C HIS A 240 -21.36 -0.64 6.45
N ILE A 241 -20.46 -1.61 6.59
CA ILE A 241 -19.62 -2.08 5.51
C ILE A 241 -20.17 -3.41 5.02
N ILE A 242 -20.61 -3.43 3.77
CA ILE A 242 -20.91 -4.64 3.05
C ILE A 242 -19.66 -4.99 2.25
N LYS A 243 -19.09 -6.17 2.52
CA LYS A 243 -17.85 -6.61 1.90
C LYS A 243 -18.01 -8.04 1.42
N LYS A 244 -17.59 -8.29 0.18
CA LYS A 244 -17.33 -9.64 -0.29
C LYS A 244 -15.88 -9.93 0.02
N GLU A 245 -15.57 -11.10 0.56
CA GLU A 245 -14.17 -11.48 0.69
C GLU A 245 -13.55 -11.43 -0.71
N SER A 246 -12.61 -10.51 -0.89
CA SER A 246 -11.99 -10.27 -2.19
C SER A 246 -11.15 -11.45 -2.64
N ARG A 247 -10.94 -12.46 -1.78
CA ARG A 247 -10.00 -13.53 -2.04
C ARG A 247 -10.33 -14.83 -1.32
N ASN A 248 -10.01 -15.91 -2.00
CA ASN A 248 -10.07 -17.25 -1.47
C ASN A 248 -8.86 -17.49 -0.55
N ILE A 249 -9.10 -17.64 0.75
CA ILE A 249 -8.04 -17.90 1.75
C ILE A 249 -7.23 -19.14 1.36
N VAL A 250 -7.87 -20.17 0.83
CA VAL A 250 -7.23 -21.42 0.40
C VAL A 250 -6.23 -21.18 -0.73
N GLU A 251 -6.54 -20.28 -1.66
CA GLU A 251 -5.64 -19.93 -2.75
C GLU A 251 -4.42 -19.18 -2.24
N LEU A 252 -4.61 -18.24 -1.31
CA LEU A 252 -3.51 -17.53 -0.67
C LEU A 252 -2.60 -18.48 0.13
N GLU A 253 -3.18 -19.43 0.86
CA GLU A 253 -2.43 -20.46 1.59
C GLU A 253 -1.61 -21.34 0.64
N LYS A 254 -2.18 -21.72 -0.51
CA LYS A 254 -1.45 -22.45 -1.57
C LYS A 254 -0.26 -21.64 -2.09
N ILE A 255 -0.45 -20.35 -2.37
CA ILE A 255 0.63 -19.46 -2.82
C ILE A 255 1.73 -19.40 -1.76
N ILE A 256 1.37 -19.18 -0.49
CA ILE A 256 2.30 -19.12 0.64
C ILE A 256 3.06 -20.45 0.81
N TYR A 257 2.36 -21.58 0.74
CA TYR A 257 2.97 -22.91 0.83
C TYR A 257 3.99 -23.16 -0.29
N ASN A 258 3.69 -22.69 -1.50
CA ASN A 258 4.57 -22.83 -2.67
C ASN A 258 5.77 -21.88 -2.65
N MET A 259 5.72 -20.81 -1.86
CA MET A 259 6.85 -19.89 -1.65
C MET A 259 7.76 -20.43 -0.54
N GLN A 260 8.72 -21.27 -0.91
CA GLN A 260 9.77 -21.69 0.03
C GLN A 260 10.90 -20.66 0.09
N CYS A 261 11.37 -20.36 1.30
CA CYS A 261 12.56 -19.53 1.48
C CYS A 261 13.82 -20.32 1.13
N PRO A 262 14.65 -19.87 0.16
CA PRO A 262 15.92 -20.54 -0.14
C PRO A 262 16.89 -20.47 1.05
N HIS A 263 16.71 -19.46 1.92
CA HIS A 263 17.59 -19.15 3.05
C HIS A 263 17.04 -19.63 4.39
N LYS A 264 16.28 -20.74 4.41
CA LYS A 264 15.62 -21.21 5.64
C LYS A 264 16.60 -21.67 6.72
N SER A 265 17.75 -22.24 6.34
CA SER A 265 18.69 -22.85 7.28
C SER A 265 19.46 -21.79 8.09
N LYS A 266 19.78 -22.12 9.35
CA LYS A 266 20.55 -21.22 10.23
C LYS A 266 21.96 -20.94 9.67
N ARG A 267 22.56 -21.94 9.00
CA ARG A 267 23.88 -21.83 8.37
C ARG A 267 23.88 -20.80 7.25
N VAL A 268 22.98 -20.93 6.27
CA VAL A 268 22.87 -19.98 5.15
C VAL A 268 22.56 -18.57 5.67
N LYS A 269 21.69 -18.45 6.68
CA LYS A 269 21.42 -17.18 7.36
C LYS A 269 22.67 -16.53 7.97
N LYS A 270 23.60 -17.33 8.51
CA LYS A 270 24.86 -16.82 9.06
C LYS A 270 25.79 -16.35 7.94
N GLU A 271 25.88 -17.10 6.85
CA GLU A 271 26.66 -16.74 5.66
C GLU A 271 26.18 -15.40 5.08
N LEU A 272 24.86 -15.24 4.85
CA LEU A 272 24.27 -13.98 4.37
C LEU A 272 24.52 -12.77 5.28
N ARG A 273 24.64 -12.97 6.60
CA ARG A 273 24.93 -11.88 7.54
C ARG A 273 26.34 -11.32 7.37
N ASN A 274 27.27 -12.18 6.96
CA ASN A 274 28.69 -11.86 6.81
C ASN A 274 29.05 -11.32 5.41
N MET A 275 28.11 -11.32 4.47
CA MET A 275 28.28 -10.77 3.13
C MET A 275 28.39 -9.24 3.16
N ASN A 276 29.13 -8.69 2.19
CA ASN A 276 29.31 -7.24 2.04
C ASN A 276 28.15 -6.62 1.26
N SER A 277 27.87 -5.34 1.52
CA SER A 277 26.90 -4.53 0.78
C SER A 277 27.51 -4.04 -0.53
N PHE A 278 26.75 -4.12 -1.62
CA PHE A 278 27.16 -3.66 -2.95
C PHE A 278 26.05 -2.82 -3.60
N THR A 279 25.47 -1.88 -2.84
CA THR A 279 24.57 -0.88 -3.43
C THR A 279 25.35 0.01 -4.40
N PRO A 280 24.72 0.55 -5.47
CA PRO A 280 25.39 1.43 -6.42
C PRO A 280 26.15 2.58 -5.75
N GLN A 281 25.56 3.19 -4.71
CA GLN A 281 26.22 4.22 -3.91
C GLN A 281 27.46 3.68 -3.17
N SER A 282 27.38 2.50 -2.55
CA SER A 282 28.54 1.92 -1.84
C SER A 282 29.69 1.54 -2.77
N VAL A 283 29.39 1.06 -3.98
CA VAL A 283 30.41 0.75 -4.99
C VAL A 283 31.05 2.04 -5.52
N SER A 284 30.23 3.06 -5.79
CA SER A 284 30.73 4.37 -6.21
C SER A 284 31.67 5.00 -5.19
N MET A 285 31.34 4.92 -3.90
CA MET A 285 32.20 5.42 -2.82
C MET A 285 33.54 4.67 -2.73
N ARG A 286 33.53 3.33 -2.86
CA ARG A 286 34.76 2.54 -2.88
C ARG A 286 35.67 2.96 -4.05
N ASN A 287 35.11 3.15 -5.23
CA ASN A 287 35.86 3.57 -6.42
C ASN A 287 36.46 4.98 -6.28
N PHE A 288 35.89 5.83 -5.43
CA PHE A 288 36.39 7.17 -5.15
C PHE A 288 37.56 7.14 -4.14
N GLU A 289 37.48 6.31 -3.10
CA GLU A 289 38.50 6.18 -2.06
C GLU A 289 39.75 5.45 -2.56
N GLU A 290 39.59 4.45 -3.44
CA GLU A 290 40.69 3.69 -4.06
C GLU A 290 40.53 3.70 -5.59
N PRO A 291 41.13 4.67 -6.31
CA PRO A 291 40.93 4.79 -7.75
C PRO A 291 41.55 3.63 -8.56
N ASN A 292 40.66 2.72 -9.00
CA ASN A 292 40.68 1.83 -10.17
C ASN A 292 41.85 0.85 -10.35
N THR A 293 41.58 -0.41 -9.98
CA THR A 293 41.95 -1.60 -10.78
C THR A 293 40.84 -1.92 -11.79
N GLU A 294 41.10 -2.67 -12.87
CA GLU A 294 40.06 -3.10 -13.83
C GLU A 294 38.90 -3.87 -13.18
N GLN A 295 39.15 -4.48 -12.01
CA GLN A 295 38.17 -5.26 -11.25
C GLN A 295 37.02 -4.38 -10.73
N ASP A 296 37.30 -3.15 -10.31
CA ASP A 296 36.28 -2.26 -9.73
C ASP A 296 35.27 -1.77 -10.78
N LYS A 297 35.73 -1.50 -12.01
CA LYS A 297 34.86 -1.18 -13.14
C LYS A 297 33.96 -2.36 -13.51
N SER A 298 34.52 -3.57 -13.53
CA SER A 298 33.74 -4.78 -13.83
C SER A 298 32.65 -5.02 -12.78
N LEU A 299 32.94 -4.75 -11.51
CA LEU A 299 32.00 -4.86 -10.40
C LEU A 299 30.85 -3.84 -10.53
N GLN A 300 31.17 -2.58 -10.85
CA GLN A 300 30.15 -1.54 -11.06
C GLN A 300 29.17 -1.94 -12.18
N VAL A 301 29.69 -2.36 -13.33
CA VAL A 301 28.86 -2.82 -14.47
C VAL A 301 27.98 -3.99 -14.07
N TYR A 302 28.52 -4.97 -13.33
CA TYR A 302 27.76 -6.12 -12.86
C TYR A 302 26.62 -5.72 -11.91
N VAL A 303 26.88 -4.81 -10.96
CA VAL A 303 25.87 -4.30 -10.03
C VAL A 303 24.77 -3.54 -10.77
N ASP A 304 25.14 -2.66 -11.70
CA ASP A 304 24.17 -1.87 -12.46
C ASP A 304 23.28 -2.73 -13.36
N GLN A 305 23.86 -3.77 -13.99
CA GLN A 305 23.09 -4.76 -14.75
C GLN A 305 22.12 -5.54 -13.86
N TYR A 306 22.54 -5.92 -12.65
CA TYR A 306 21.65 -6.61 -11.72
C TYR A 306 20.51 -5.70 -11.23
N VAL A 307 20.83 -4.45 -10.88
CA VAL A 307 19.85 -3.47 -10.40
C VAL A 307 18.86 -3.10 -11.48
N SER A 308 19.30 -2.89 -12.73
CA SER A 308 18.41 -2.49 -13.84
C SER A 308 17.32 -3.52 -14.14
N ARG A 309 17.57 -4.82 -13.90
CA ARG A 309 16.55 -5.88 -14.01
C ARG A 309 15.48 -5.84 -12.93
N LEU A 310 15.76 -5.14 -11.84
CA LEU A 310 14.90 -4.98 -10.66
C LEU A 310 14.35 -3.55 -10.53
N THR A 311 14.54 -2.72 -11.56
CA THR A 311 13.94 -1.38 -11.69
C THR A 311 12.63 -1.49 -12.49
N ILE A 312 11.60 -0.76 -12.06
CA ILE A 312 10.22 -0.80 -12.60
C ILE A 312 10.02 0.26 -13.66
#